data_AF-A0A3M1CG12-F1
#
_entry.id   AF-A0A3M1CG12-F1
#
_cell.length_a   1.000
_cell.length_b   1.000
_cell.length_c   1.000
_cell.angle_alpha   90.00
_cell.angle_beta   90.00
_cell.angle_gamma   90.00
#
_symmetry.space_group_name_H-M   'P 1'
#
loop_
_entity.id
_entity.type
_entity.pdbx_description
1 polymer ?
#
loop_
_entity_poly.entity_id
_entity_poly.type
_entity_poly.pdbx_seq_one_letter_code
_entity_poly.pdbx_strand_id
1 'polypeptide(L)'
;MMGKSFYMKDIRSLKKHLVHLPTHWDGKSCVLELKEADYNWRQMEWWAFYFEYKCMQLLKEKFQIPGEKYDNVVFDLKGNINWDLKASAIKTDNHKIILNDCNAMLMS
;
A
#
# COMPACT_ATOMS: atom_id res chain seq x y z
N MET A 1 14.49 -20.92 -5.43
CA MET A 1 14.80 -19.47 -5.40
C MET A 1 13.99 -18.77 -6.48
N MET A 2 13.00 -17.96 -6.10
CA MET A 2 12.32 -17.07 -7.05
C MET A 2 13.36 -16.11 -7.65
N GLY A 3 13.55 -16.12 -8.96
CA GLY A 3 14.51 -15.21 -9.61
C GLY A 3 14.04 -13.75 -9.51
N LYS A 4 14.97 -12.80 -9.39
CA LYS A 4 14.70 -11.34 -9.33
C LYS A 4 13.73 -10.84 -10.42
N SER A 5 13.64 -11.54 -11.56
CA SER A 5 12.71 -11.26 -12.65
C SER A 5 11.22 -11.24 -12.23
N PHE A 6 10.85 -12.01 -11.21
CA PHE A 6 9.44 -12.27 -10.87
C PHE A 6 8.72 -11.05 -10.28
N TYR A 7 9.23 -10.46 -9.19
CA TYR A 7 8.65 -9.26 -8.59
C TYR A 7 8.95 -7.98 -9.39
N MET A 8 9.92 -8.00 -10.31
CA MET A 8 10.24 -6.84 -11.16
C MET A 8 9.13 -6.50 -12.15
N LYS A 9 8.25 -7.46 -12.48
CA LYS A 9 7.01 -7.17 -13.23
C LYS A 9 6.04 -6.33 -12.38
N ASP A 10 5.85 -6.71 -11.12
CA ASP A 10 5.01 -5.98 -10.17
C ASP A 10 5.55 -4.57 -9.94
N ILE A 11 6.86 -4.43 -9.67
CA ILE A 11 7.50 -3.13 -9.47
C ILE A 11 7.30 -2.20 -10.66
N ARG A 12 7.41 -2.71 -11.90
CA ARG A 12 7.17 -1.89 -13.10
C ARG A 12 5.71 -1.45 -13.19
N SER A 13 4.77 -2.35 -12.88
CA SER A 13 3.35 -2.03 -12.85
C SER A 13 3.04 -0.99 -11.77
N LEU A 14 3.51 -1.20 -10.54
CA LEU A 14 3.35 -0.27 -9.41
C LEU A 14 3.89 1.12 -9.77
N LYS A 15 5.14 1.21 -10.24
CA LYS A 15 5.73 2.51 -10.66
C LYS A 15 4.90 3.22 -11.73
N LYS A 16 4.39 2.47 -12.71
CA LYS A 16 3.57 3.04 -13.79
C LYS A 16 2.26 3.65 -13.28
N HIS A 17 1.62 3.06 -12.28
CA HIS A 17 0.32 3.54 -11.79
C HIS A 17 0.46 4.54 -10.64
N LEU A 18 1.40 4.33 -9.72
CA LEU A 18 1.61 5.19 -8.56
C LEU A 18 2.15 6.58 -8.92
N VAL A 19 2.73 6.76 -10.11
CA VAL A 19 3.14 8.10 -10.60
C VAL A 19 1.96 9.07 -10.75
N HIS A 20 0.73 8.56 -10.82
CA HIS A 20 -0.48 9.39 -10.89
C HIS A 20 -0.96 9.89 -9.52
N LEU A 21 -0.33 9.46 -8.43
CA LEU A 21 -0.65 9.99 -7.10
C LEU A 21 -0.15 11.43 -6.96
N PRO A 22 -0.96 12.33 -6.37
CA PRO A 22 -0.47 13.65 -6.02
C PRO A 22 0.63 13.55 -4.97
N THR A 23 1.66 14.38 -5.11
CA THR A 23 2.78 14.45 -4.16
C THR A 23 2.50 15.37 -2.96
N HIS A 24 1.41 16.15 -3.04
CA HIS A 24 0.94 17.02 -1.97
C HIS A 24 -0.51 16.70 -1.63
N TRP A 25 -0.79 16.51 -0.34
CA TRP A 25 -2.12 16.15 0.18
C TRP A 25 -2.57 17.18 1.20
N ASP A 26 -3.69 17.84 0.91
CA ASP A 26 -4.36 18.70 1.89
C ASP A 26 -5.15 17.85 2.89
N GLY A 27 -4.81 17.93 4.17
CA GLY A 27 -5.36 17.03 5.19
C GLY A 27 -6.88 17.11 5.33
N LYS A 28 -7.47 18.30 5.22
CA LYS A 28 -8.92 18.46 5.31
C LYS A 28 -9.61 17.76 4.14
N SER A 29 -9.13 18.01 2.93
CA SER A 29 -9.68 17.40 1.71
C SER A 29 -9.55 15.87 1.73
N CYS A 30 -8.40 15.35 2.16
CA CYS A 30 -8.16 13.91 2.24
C CYS A 30 -9.10 13.23 3.24
N VAL A 31 -9.28 13.81 4.42
CA VAL A 31 -10.18 13.26 5.45
C VAL A 31 -11.64 13.31 5.00
N LEU A 32 -12.06 14.37 4.28
CA LEU A 32 -13.40 14.45 3.72
C LEU A 32 -13.64 13.36 2.67
N GLU A 33 -12.68 13.14 1.77
CA GLU A 33 -12.78 12.07 0.77
C GLU A 33 -12.83 10.68 1.43
N LEU A 34 -11.97 10.43 2.43
CA LEU A 34 -12.03 9.18 3.21
C LEU A 34 -13.38 9.01 3.92
N LYS A 35 -13.97 10.10 4.40
CA LYS A 35 -15.27 10.08 5.07
C LYS A 35 -16.40 9.75 4.09
N GLU A 36 -16.36 10.32 2.88
CA GLU A 36 -17.31 9.99 1.81
C GLU A 36 -17.20 8.52 1.39
N ALA A 37 -15.99 7.97 1.39
CA ALA A 37 -15.71 6.56 1.12
C ALA A 37 -15.95 5.62 2.34
N ASP A 38 -16.34 6.17 3.49
CA ASP A 38 -16.43 5.48 4.79
C ASP A 38 -15.20 4.61 5.14
N TYR A 39 -13.99 5.15 4.86
CA TYR A 39 -12.73 4.42 4.98
C TYR A 39 -11.80 5.02 6.03
N ASN A 40 -11.77 4.46 7.24
CA ASN A 40 -10.82 4.79 8.33
C ASN A 40 -10.59 6.30 8.59
N TRP A 41 -11.58 7.15 8.27
CA TRP A 41 -11.42 8.61 8.21
C TRP A 41 -11.24 9.30 9.57
N ARG A 42 -11.50 8.57 10.67
CA ARG A 42 -11.41 9.09 12.04
C ARG A 42 -10.03 8.92 12.68
N GLN A 43 -9.09 8.27 11.98
CA GLN A 43 -7.78 7.93 12.53
C GLN A 43 -6.80 9.10 12.47
N MET A 44 -5.92 9.21 13.48
CA MET A 44 -4.86 10.23 13.51
C MET A 44 -3.86 10.08 12.35
N GLU A 45 -3.61 8.83 11.93
CA GLU A 45 -2.73 8.49 10.81
C GLU A 45 -3.51 8.50 9.48
N TRP A 46 -4.41 9.47 9.31
CA TRP A 46 -5.25 9.63 8.11
C TRP A 46 -4.43 9.60 6.81
N TRP A 47 -3.19 10.08 6.83
CA TRP A 47 -2.30 10.11 5.67
C TRP A 47 -1.88 8.70 5.21
N ALA A 48 -1.78 7.73 6.12
CA ALA A 48 -1.48 6.34 5.78
C ALA A 48 -2.70 5.67 5.14
N PHE A 49 -3.87 5.82 5.76
CA PHE A 49 -5.13 5.28 5.23
C PHE A 49 -5.53 5.93 3.90
N TYR A 50 -5.26 7.22 3.72
CA TYR A 50 -5.50 7.90 2.45
C TYR A 50 -4.58 7.39 1.35
N PHE A 51 -3.30 7.17 1.64
CA PHE A 51 -2.37 6.54 0.69
C PHE A 51 -2.86 5.16 0.26
N GLU A 52 -3.22 4.32 1.23
CA GLU A 52 -3.73 2.98 1.00
C GLU A 52 -5.01 3.00 0.14
N TYR A 53 -5.99 3.83 0.50
CA TYR A 53 -7.22 4.02 -0.26
C TYR A 53 -6.96 4.43 -1.71
N LYS A 54 -6.07 5.40 -1.96
CA LYS A 54 -5.71 5.81 -3.32
C LYS A 54 -4.99 4.72 -4.09
N CYS A 55 -4.09 3.98 -3.44
CA CYS A 55 -3.45 2.82 -4.04
C CYS A 55 -4.48 1.77 -4.45
N MET A 56 -5.45 1.46 -3.59
CA MET A 56 -6.53 0.52 -3.91
C MET A 56 -7.32 0.96 -5.14
N GLN A 57 -7.68 2.26 -5.24
CA GLN A 57 -8.41 2.75 -6.41
C GLN A 57 -7.61 2.67 -7.72
N LEU A 58 -6.31 2.94 -7.67
CA LEU A 58 -5.43 2.90 -8.86
C LEU A 58 -5.02 1.48 -9.27
N LEU A 59 -4.92 0.57 -8.32
CA LEU A 59 -4.32 -0.76 -8.53
C LEU A 59 -5.33 -1.89 -8.64
N LYS A 60 -6.61 -1.68 -8.30
CA LYS A 60 -7.67 -2.70 -8.32
C LYS A 60 -7.82 -3.46 -9.64
N GLU A 61 -7.46 -2.86 -10.78
CA GLU A 61 -7.54 -3.51 -12.08
C GLU A 61 -6.30 -4.33 -12.45
N LYS A 62 -5.21 -4.20 -11.68
CA LYS A 62 -3.89 -4.79 -12.00
C LYS A 62 -3.40 -5.76 -10.93
N PHE A 63 -3.88 -5.60 -9.71
CA PHE A 63 -3.54 -6.41 -8.55
C PHE A 63 -4.82 -6.92 -7.91
N GLN A 64 -4.72 -8.08 -7.28
CA GLN A 64 -5.78 -8.59 -6.44
C GLN A 64 -5.75 -7.83 -5.10
N ILE A 65 -6.93 -7.38 -4.66
CA ILE A 65 -7.14 -6.61 -3.44
C ILE A 65 -8.41 -7.14 -2.74
N PRO A 66 -8.37 -7.54 -1.46
CA PRO A 66 -7.16 -7.68 -0.65
C PRO A 66 -6.24 -8.78 -1.21
N GLY A 67 -4.96 -8.72 -0.87
CA GLY A 67 -4.00 -9.77 -1.20
C GLY A 67 -4.31 -11.10 -0.51
N GLU A 68 -3.38 -12.05 -0.59
CA GLU A 68 -3.58 -13.33 0.07
C GLU A 68 -3.54 -13.19 1.60
N LYS A 69 -4.24 -14.09 2.27
CA LYS A 69 -4.21 -14.22 3.72
C LYS A 69 -3.31 -15.40 4.10
N TYR A 70 -2.33 -15.15 4.94
CA TYR A 70 -1.48 -16.17 5.56
C TYR A 70 -1.66 -16.12 7.07
N ASP A 71 -2.16 -17.21 7.64
CA ASP A 71 -2.55 -17.31 9.04
C ASP A 71 -3.48 -16.15 9.46
N ASN A 72 -2.97 -15.21 10.27
CA ASN A 72 -3.70 -14.04 10.76
C ASN A 72 -3.33 -12.75 10.02
N VAL A 73 -2.44 -12.80 9.03
CA VAL A 73 -1.95 -11.65 8.27
C VAL A 73 -2.63 -11.61 6.90
N VAL A 74 -3.23 -10.47 6.57
CA VAL A 74 -3.79 -10.19 5.24
C VAL A 74 -2.90 -9.16 4.57
N PHE A 75 -2.40 -9.47 3.38
CA PHE A 75 -1.62 -8.51 2.59
C PHE A 75 -2.53 -7.54 1.85
N ASP A 76 -2.05 -6.33 1.58
CA ASP A 76 -2.84 -5.30 0.89
C ASP A 76 -3.09 -5.66 -0.58
N LEU A 77 -2.04 -6.15 -1.26
CA LEU A 77 -2.10 -6.50 -2.67
C LEU A 77 -1.47 -7.87 -2.95
N LYS A 78 -2.02 -8.59 -3.92
CA LYS A 78 -1.38 -9.75 -4.55
C LYS A 78 -1.13 -9.48 -6.04
N GLY A 79 0.14 -9.59 -6.44
CA GLY A 79 0.59 -9.59 -7.83
C GLY A 79 1.24 -10.92 -8.16
N ASN A 80 2.45 -10.87 -8.71
CA ASN A 80 3.31 -12.05 -8.75
C ASN A 80 3.69 -12.48 -7.32
N ILE A 81 3.98 -11.52 -6.43
CA ILE A 81 4.15 -11.77 -4.99
C ILE A 81 3.13 -11.00 -4.15
N ASN A 82 3.08 -11.27 -2.86
CA ASN A 82 2.33 -10.46 -1.91
C ASN A 82 3.04 -9.14 -1.61
N TRP A 83 2.27 -8.06 -1.53
CA TRP A 83 2.75 -6.72 -1.22
C TRP A 83 1.97 -6.12 -0.06
N ASP A 84 2.73 -5.46 0.82
CA ASP A 84 2.22 -4.68 1.93
C ASP A 84 2.61 -3.21 1.68
N LEU A 85 1.62 -2.33 1.68
CA LEU A 85 1.76 -0.91 1.40
C LEU A 85 1.99 -0.18 2.71
N LYS A 86 3.15 0.47 2.84
CA LYS A 86 3.49 1.29 4.00
C LYS A 86 3.73 2.72 3.58
N ALA A 87 3.11 3.64 4.32
CA ALA A 87 3.46 5.06 4.32
C ALA A 87 4.01 5.42 5.70
N SER A 88 4.86 6.44 5.77
CA SER A 88 5.32 7.01 7.03
C SER A 88 5.43 8.53 6.92
N ALA A 89 4.88 9.26 7.89
CA ALA A 89 5.20 10.67 8.05
C ALA A 89 6.68 10.81 8.43
N ILE A 90 7.41 11.69 7.74
CA ILE A 90 8.79 12.02 8.09
C ILE A 90 8.73 12.86 9.37
N LYS A 91 8.87 12.20 10.52
CA LYS A 91 9.18 12.84 11.80
C LYS A 91 10.71 12.90 11.91
N THR A 92 11.24 13.95 12.52
CA THR A 92 12.66 14.31 12.58
C THR A 92 13.57 13.32 13.33
N ASP A 93 13.08 12.13 13.65
CA ASP A 93 13.68 11.18 14.56
C ASP A 93 13.31 9.74 14.15
N ASN A 94 14.28 9.09 13.48
CA ASN A 94 14.30 7.69 13.04
C ASN A 94 13.28 7.27 11.96
N HIS A 95 13.76 7.24 10.71
CA HIS A 95 13.13 6.68 9.50
C HIS A 95 12.90 5.15 9.52
N LYS A 96 12.53 4.56 10.66
CA LYS A 96 12.31 3.11 10.79
C LYS A 96 10.87 2.78 10.42
N ILE A 97 10.70 2.09 9.30
CA ILE A 97 9.42 1.49 8.89
C ILE A 97 9.45 0.03 9.33
N ILE A 98 8.48 -0.40 10.13
CA ILE A 98 8.32 -1.82 10.47
C ILE A 98 7.73 -2.51 9.24
N LEU A 99 8.47 -3.48 8.71
CA LEU A 99 8.07 -4.29 7.56
C LEU A 99 7.61 -5.68 8.05
N ASN A 100 6.68 -6.29 7.31
CA ASN A 100 6.35 -7.69 7.52
C ASN A 100 7.56 -8.58 7.16
N ASP A 101 7.62 -9.78 7.73
CA ASP A 101 8.72 -10.73 7.51
C ASP A 101 8.88 -11.05 6.01
N CYS A 102 10.11 -10.91 5.50
CA CYS A 102 10.48 -11.23 4.12
C CYS A 102 10.05 -12.65 3.70
N ASN A 103 10.05 -13.61 4.63
CA ASN A 103 9.60 -14.98 4.34
C ASN A 103 8.11 -15.01 3.98
N ALA A 104 7.26 -14.25 4.68
CA ALA A 104 5.84 -14.20 4.40
C ALA A 104 5.53 -13.57 3.03
N MET A 105 6.38 -12.65 2.55
CA MET A 105 6.23 -12.06 1.22
C MET A 105 6.60 -13.01 0.07
N LEU A 106 7.50 -13.98 0.33
CA LEU A 106 8.06 -14.88 -0.68
C LEU A 106 7.39 -16.26 -0.74
N MET A 107 6.61 -16.66 0.27
CA MET A 107 5.94 -17.96 0.35
C MET A 107 4.63 -18.04 -0.45
N SER A 108 4.55 -17.29 -1.56
CA SER A 108 3.35 -17.11 -2.37
C SER A 108 3.45 -17.68 -3.77
#